data_AF-A0A3G3C2R1-F1
#
_entry.id   AF-A0A3G3C2R1-F1
#
_cell.length_a   1.000
_cell.length_b   1.000
_cell.length_c   1.000
_cell.angle_alpha   90.00
_cell.angle_beta   90.00
_cell.angle_gamma   90.00
#
_symmetry.space_group_name_H-M   'P 1'
#
loop_
_entity.id
_entity.type
_entity.pdbx_description
1 polymer ?
#
loop_
_entity_poly.entity_id
_entity_poly.type
_entity_poly.pdbx_seq_one_letter_code
_entity_poly.pdbx_strand_id
1 'polypeptide(L)'
;MYGRDPWGGPLEINTADSATDDDRSRNLNDFDRAALSRPLDETQQSWLLGPGEQKKKKYVDLGCIIVSRKIFVWTVGIILAAGFLAGLITLIVKTVPRHHRPHPPPDNYTVALNKALMFFNAQKSGKLPKHNNVTWRGNSCMNDGKSDSSSVIKDLVGGYYDAGDAIKFNFPKSFAMTMLSWSVIEYSAKYEAAGELNHVKDLIKWGTDYFLKTFNSSADTIGSIAAQVGVGDTSGGPTPNDHYCWMRPED
;
A
#
# COMPACT_ATOMS: atom_id res chain seq x y z
N MET A 1 8.41 -23.80 31.30
CA MET A 1 7.71 -23.19 30.15
C MET A 1 8.66 -22.24 29.46
N TYR A 2 9.11 -22.60 28.26
CA TYR A 2 9.38 -21.75 27.08
C TYR A 2 10.06 -22.67 26.04
N GLY A 3 9.47 -22.74 24.84
CA GLY A 3 9.81 -23.69 23.79
C GLY A 3 10.96 -23.25 22.88
N ARG A 4 11.66 -24.26 22.39
CA ARG A 4 12.72 -24.36 21.35
C ARG A 4 12.60 -25.80 20.82
N ASP A 5 12.79 -26.18 19.56
CA ASP A 5 13.19 -25.58 18.29
C ASP A 5 12.53 -26.41 17.15
N PRO A 6 12.34 -25.90 15.92
CA PRO A 6 11.48 -26.51 14.92
C PRO A 6 12.26 -27.06 13.70
N TRP A 7 13.11 -28.08 13.85
CA TRP A 7 13.63 -28.83 12.70
C TRP A 7 13.90 -30.29 13.09
N GLY A 8 12.85 -31.12 12.99
CA GLY A 8 12.96 -32.57 13.14
C GLY A 8 13.35 -33.25 11.82
N GLY A 9 14.51 -33.91 11.81
CA GLY A 9 14.63 -35.25 11.22
C GLY A 9 14.34 -36.31 12.31
N PRO A 10 14.64 -37.61 12.13
CA PRO A 10 15.13 -38.35 10.96
C PRO A 10 14.27 -39.60 10.65
N LEU A 11 14.61 -40.38 9.62
CA LEU A 11 14.96 -41.82 9.75
C LEU A 11 15.13 -42.52 8.41
N GLU A 12 16.14 -43.39 8.39
CA GLU A 12 16.66 -44.20 7.31
C GLU A 12 15.87 -45.52 7.09
N ILE A 13 15.93 -45.99 5.84
CA ILE A 13 16.25 -47.34 5.32
C ILE A 13 15.76 -48.59 6.08
N ASN A 14 15.10 -49.47 5.34
CA ASN A 14 15.22 -50.96 5.32
C ASN A 14 14.25 -51.50 4.25
N THR A 15 14.41 -52.58 3.49
CA THR A 15 15.42 -53.62 3.20
C THR A 15 14.78 -54.47 2.07
N ALA A 16 15.48 -54.79 0.98
CA ALA A 16 15.98 -56.14 0.64
C ALA A 16 15.01 -57.04 -0.17
N ASP A 17 15.67 -57.98 -0.87
CA ASP A 17 15.20 -59.13 -1.65
C ASP A 17 14.91 -58.90 -3.15
N SER A 18 15.44 -59.68 -4.10
CA SER A 18 16.31 -60.87 -4.04
C SER A 18 16.74 -61.30 -5.47
N ALA A 19 17.84 -62.08 -5.52
CA ALA A 19 18.15 -63.17 -6.46
C ALA A 19 18.41 -62.81 -7.96
N THR A 20 19.65 -62.73 -8.42
CA THR A 20 20.58 -63.81 -8.86
C THR A 20 20.28 -64.37 -10.25
N ASP A 21 21.24 -64.22 -11.18
CA ASP A 21 21.68 -65.17 -12.21
C ASP A 21 22.46 -64.41 -13.31
N ASP A 22 23.53 -64.88 -13.93
CA ASP A 22 24.54 -65.91 -13.64
C ASP A 22 25.59 -65.71 -14.77
N ASP A 23 26.68 -64.97 -14.53
CA ASP A 23 27.70 -64.70 -15.56
C ASP A 23 28.69 -65.88 -15.64
N ARG A 24 28.27 -66.90 -16.39
CA ARG A 24 29.11 -68.02 -16.82
C ARG A 24 29.76 -67.70 -18.16
N SER A 25 31.06 -67.95 -18.24
CA SER A 25 31.90 -68.08 -19.45
C SER A 25 32.45 -66.78 -20.08
N ARG A 26 33.50 -66.25 -19.46
CA ARG A 26 34.64 -65.73 -20.23
C ARG A 26 35.42 -66.92 -20.76
N ASN A 27 35.38 -67.12 -22.07
CA ASN A 27 36.20 -68.12 -22.72
C ASN A 27 36.94 -67.49 -23.90
N LEU A 28 38.21 -67.87 -23.95
CA LEU A 28 39.03 -68.10 -25.14
C LEU A 28 39.82 -66.92 -25.70
N ASN A 29 41.13 -67.10 -25.45
CA ASN A 29 42.18 -67.16 -26.46
C ASN A 29 43.02 -65.89 -26.63
N ASP A 30 43.94 -65.70 -25.69
CA ASP A 30 45.25 -66.35 -25.71
C ASP A 30 45.94 -66.47 -27.08
N PHE A 31 47.23 -66.13 -27.05
CA PHE A 31 48.29 -66.33 -28.04
C PHE A 31 48.54 -65.28 -29.12
N ASP A 32 49.41 -64.35 -28.70
CA ASP A 32 50.45 -63.74 -29.52
C ASP A 32 51.10 -64.73 -30.50
N ARG A 33 50.80 -64.52 -31.77
CA ARG A 33 51.78 -64.09 -32.79
C ARG A 33 53.12 -64.84 -32.83
N ALA A 34 53.07 -66.16 -33.03
CA ALA A 34 54.17 -66.92 -33.62
C ALA A 34 53.66 -68.09 -34.49
N ALA A 35 53.01 -67.80 -35.62
CA ALA A 35 52.81 -68.74 -36.73
C ALA A 35 52.51 -67.95 -38.03
N LEU A 36 53.55 -67.51 -38.76
CA LEU A 36 54.01 -68.12 -40.00
C LEU A 36 53.00 -68.10 -41.18
N SER A 37 53.24 -67.12 -42.07
CA SER A 37 53.27 -67.20 -43.54
C SER A 37 52.20 -67.98 -44.31
N ARG A 38 51.36 -67.26 -45.06
CA ARG A 38 51.17 -67.37 -46.53
C ARG A 38 50.11 -66.39 -47.07
N PRO A 39 50.30 -65.77 -48.25
CA PRO A 39 49.27 -64.96 -48.92
C PRO A 39 48.44 -65.82 -49.90
N LEU A 40 47.13 -65.58 -49.96
CA LEU A 40 46.14 -66.08 -50.95
C LEU A 40 44.94 -65.12 -50.90
N ASP A 41 44.14 -64.87 -51.93
CA ASP A 41 44.30 -64.70 -53.39
C ASP A 41 43.00 -63.96 -53.83
N GLU A 42 43.03 -63.18 -54.91
CA GLU A 42 42.01 -62.18 -55.31
C GLU A 42 40.59 -62.75 -55.62
N THR A 43 40.41 -64.06 -55.59
CA THR A 43 39.18 -64.73 -56.01
C THR A 43 38.08 -64.83 -54.93
N GLN A 44 38.36 -64.51 -53.66
CA GLN A 44 37.34 -64.47 -52.60
C GLN A 44 36.64 -63.12 -52.38
N GLN A 45 37.12 -62.04 -53.02
CA GLN A 45 36.57 -60.69 -52.83
C GLN A 45 35.28 -60.40 -53.63
N SER A 46 34.89 -61.27 -54.56
CA SER A 46 33.76 -61.00 -55.48
C SER A 46 32.37 -61.31 -54.94
N TRP A 47 32.22 -61.96 -53.78
CA TRP A 47 30.92 -62.48 -53.29
C TRP A 47 30.17 -61.60 -52.28
N LEU A 48 30.67 -60.40 -51.97
CA LEU A 48 30.15 -59.59 -50.84
C LEU A 48 29.39 -58.31 -51.21
N LEU A 49 29.15 -58.05 -52.50
CA LEU A 49 28.48 -56.82 -52.96
C LEU A 49 27.04 -57.09 -53.46
N GLY A 50 26.08 -57.08 -52.53
CA GLY A 50 24.68 -56.76 -52.82
C GLY A 50 24.34 -55.35 -52.30
N PRO A 51 23.51 -54.54 -52.98
CA PRO A 51 23.24 -53.17 -52.55
C PRO A 51 22.23 -53.12 -51.40
N GLY A 52 22.60 -52.49 -50.28
CA GLY A 52 21.72 -52.29 -49.11
C GLY A 52 20.99 -50.93 -49.13
N GLU A 53 19.67 -50.95 -48.93
CA GLU A 53 18.84 -49.76 -48.70
C GLU A 53 19.28 -48.98 -47.44
N GLN A 54 19.50 -47.67 -47.56
CA GLN A 54 19.84 -46.83 -46.41
C GLN A 54 18.59 -46.42 -45.60
N LYS A 55 18.35 -47.11 -44.47
CA LYS A 55 17.35 -46.68 -43.47
C LYS A 55 17.88 -45.51 -42.65
N LYS A 56 17.20 -44.35 -42.73
CA LYS A 56 17.52 -43.14 -41.92
C LYS A 56 17.39 -43.45 -40.43
N LYS A 57 18.46 -43.23 -39.65
CA LYS A 57 18.49 -43.44 -38.18
C LYS A 57 17.49 -42.52 -37.47
N LYS A 58 16.47 -43.12 -36.84
CA LYS A 58 15.32 -42.44 -36.21
C LYS A 58 15.54 -42.11 -34.72
N TYR A 59 16.58 -42.66 -34.10
CA TYR A 59 16.87 -42.59 -32.67
C TYR A 59 18.32 -42.15 -32.41
N VAL A 60 18.58 -41.56 -31.24
CA VAL A 60 19.89 -41.15 -30.73
C VAL A 60 20.15 -41.99 -29.47
N ASP A 61 21.33 -42.59 -29.41
CA ASP A 61 21.77 -43.43 -28.30
C ASP A 61 22.77 -42.66 -27.44
N LEU A 62 22.45 -42.51 -26.15
CA LEU A 62 23.26 -41.82 -25.15
C LEU A 62 23.98 -42.82 -24.22
N GLY A 63 24.14 -44.08 -24.65
CA GLY A 63 24.89 -45.13 -23.95
C GLY A 63 23.98 -46.07 -23.16
N CYS A 64 23.11 -45.55 -22.30
CA CYS A 64 22.16 -46.35 -21.51
C CYS A 64 20.68 -46.06 -21.82
N ILE A 65 20.37 -45.12 -22.72
CA ILE A 65 18.99 -44.69 -23.01
C ILE A 65 18.88 -44.34 -24.51
N ILE A 66 17.90 -44.93 -25.20
CA ILE A 66 17.59 -44.69 -26.62
C ILE A 66 16.42 -43.71 -26.72
N VAL A 67 16.67 -42.50 -27.22
CA VAL A 67 15.65 -41.44 -27.35
C VAL A 67 15.39 -41.13 -28.82
N SER A 68 14.13 -40.89 -29.19
CA SER A 68 13.78 -40.46 -30.55
C SER A 68 14.54 -39.18 -30.91
N ARG A 69 15.20 -39.16 -32.07
CA ARG A 69 16.01 -38.01 -32.52
C ARG A 69 15.18 -36.73 -32.58
N LYS A 70 13.89 -36.84 -32.92
CA LYS A 70 12.97 -35.70 -32.92
C LYS A 70 12.77 -35.16 -31.50
N ILE A 71 12.46 -36.03 -30.54
CA ILE A 71 12.24 -35.63 -29.14
C ILE A 71 13.51 -34.99 -28.57
N PHE A 72 14.66 -35.61 -28.78
CA PHE A 72 15.95 -35.08 -28.31
C PHE A 72 16.24 -33.67 -28.85
N VAL A 73 16.06 -33.44 -30.15
CA VAL A 73 16.29 -32.12 -30.77
C VAL A 73 15.29 -31.07 -30.26
N TRP A 74 14.02 -31.44 -30.05
CA TRP A 74 13.03 -30.53 -29.46
C TRP A 74 13.36 -30.18 -28.00
N THR A 75 13.76 -31.15 -27.19
CA THR A 75 14.15 -30.91 -25.78
C THR A 75 15.38 -30.00 -25.69
N VAL A 76 16.42 -30.27 -26.49
CA VAL A 76 17.61 -29.40 -26.54
C VAL A 76 17.25 -28.00 -27.03
N GLY A 77 16.39 -27.89 -28.06
CA GLY A 77 15.90 -26.61 -28.56
C GLY A 77 15.14 -25.80 -27.50
N ILE A 78 14.28 -26.45 -26.71
CA ILE A 78 13.53 -25.80 -25.62
C ILE A 78 14.47 -25.31 -24.52
N ILE A 79 15.46 -26.11 -24.12
CA ILE A 79 16.43 -25.72 -23.08
C ILE A 79 17.23 -24.49 -23.54
N LEU A 80 17.71 -24.48 -24.78
CA LEU A 80 18.45 -23.35 -25.34
C LEU A 80 17.57 -22.10 -25.45
N ALA A 81 16.32 -22.25 -25.90
CA ALA A 81 15.38 -21.13 -25.98
C ALA A 81 15.05 -20.56 -24.59
N ALA A 82 14.86 -21.41 -23.58
CA ALA A 82 14.63 -21.00 -22.20
C ALA A 82 15.85 -20.29 -21.60
N GLY A 83 17.05 -20.80 -21.85
CA GLY A 83 18.31 -20.17 -21.42
C GLY A 83 18.51 -18.80 -22.07
N PHE A 84 18.23 -18.67 -23.36
CA PHE A 84 18.28 -17.40 -24.07
C PHE A 84 17.26 -16.39 -23.53
N LEU A 85 16.01 -16.83 -23.28
CA LEU A 85 14.97 -15.99 -22.70
C LEU A 85 15.34 -15.49 -21.29
N ALA A 86 15.86 -16.39 -20.43
CA ALA A 86 16.35 -16.02 -19.11
C ALA A 86 17.52 -15.03 -19.19
N GLY A 87 18.48 -15.24 -20.10
CA GLY A 87 19.57 -14.32 -20.36
C GLY A 87 19.09 -12.94 -20.80
N LEU A 88 18.11 -12.89 -21.71
CA LEU A 88 17.52 -11.65 -22.22
C LEU A 88 16.79 -10.88 -21.11
N ILE A 89 16.00 -11.57 -20.28
CA ILE A 89 15.33 -10.97 -19.12
C ILE A 89 16.36 -10.41 -18.14
N THR A 90 17.43 -11.15 -17.86
CA THR A 90 18.47 -10.71 -16.92
C THR A 90 19.22 -9.48 -17.46
N LEU A 91 19.50 -9.45 -18.76
CA LEU A 91 20.09 -8.30 -19.44
C LEU A 91 19.17 -7.08 -19.33
N ILE A 92 17.87 -7.24 -19.61
CA ILE A 92 16.89 -6.15 -19.50
C ILE A 92 16.83 -5.64 -18.05
N VAL A 93 16.73 -6.51 -17.06
CA VAL A 93 16.65 -6.10 -15.64
C VAL A 93 17.92 -5.38 -15.17
N LYS A 94 19.10 -5.74 -15.69
CA LYS A 94 20.37 -5.08 -15.35
C LYS A 94 20.62 -3.80 -16.13
N THR A 95 20.13 -3.68 -17.35
CA THR A 95 20.37 -2.53 -18.24
C THR A 95 19.30 -1.45 -18.10
N VAL A 96 18.08 -1.79 -17.66
CA VAL A 96 17.03 -0.82 -17.37
C VAL A 96 17.45 0.01 -16.14
N PRO A 97 17.61 1.34 -16.28
CA PRO A 97 17.93 2.20 -15.15
C PRO A 97 16.79 2.12 -14.13
N ARG A 98 17.07 1.58 -12.95
CA ARG A 98 16.14 1.65 -11.83
C ARG A 98 16.05 3.11 -11.40
N HIS A 99 14.99 3.80 -11.81
CA HIS A 99 14.66 5.12 -11.30
C HIS A 99 14.42 5.01 -9.79
N HIS A 100 15.44 5.35 -9.01
CA HIS A 100 15.26 5.60 -7.60
C HIS A 100 14.60 6.97 -7.53
N ARG A 101 13.36 7.02 -7.04
CA ARG A 101 12.73 8.31 -6.78
C ARG A 101 13.64 9.04 -5.78
N PRO A 102 14.01 10.31 -6.07
CA PRO A 102 14.73 11.08 -5.08
C PRO A 102 13.88 11.15 -3.82
N HIS A 103 14.53 11.17 -2.66
CA HIS A 103 13.81 11.42 -1.41
C HIS A 103 13.06 12.75 -1.54
N PRO A 104 11.80 12.81 -1.10
CA PRO A 104 11.09 14.08 -1.09
C PRO A 104 11.87 15.08 -0.22
N PRO A 105 11.82 16.37 -0.56
CA PRO A 105 12.38 17.40 0.31
C PRO A 105 11.75 17.31 1.71
N PRO A 106 12.46 17.70 2.77
CA PRO A 106 11.91 17.69 4.12
C PRO A 106 10.68 18.60 4.20
N ASP A 107 9.67 18.15 4.95
CA ASP A 107 8.43 18.88 5.13
C ASP A 107 8.66 20.19 5.89
N ASN A 108 7.99 21.26 5.43
CA ASN A 108 7.97 22.53 6.13
C ASN A 108 6.78 22.60 7.09
N TYR A 109 6.97 22.04 8.29
CA TYR A 109 5.94 21.97 9.33
C TYR A 109 5.45 23.34 9.81
N THR A 110 6.29 24.38 9.75
CA THR A 110 5.87 25.75 10.11
C THR A 110 4.81 26.27 9.15
N VAL A 111 5.01 26.06 7.84
CA VAL A 111 4.02 26.43 6.81
C VAL A 111 2.75 25.60 6.94
N ALA A 112 2.89 24.29 7.22
CA ALA A 112 1.74 23.42 7.45
C ALA A 112 0.92 23.87 8.67
N LEU A 113 1.58 24.20 9.78
CA LEU A 113 0.95 24.67 11.01
C LEU A 113 0.20 25.99 10.79
N ASN A 114 0.85 26.99 10.17
CA ASN A 114 0.20 28.26 9.85
C ASN A 114 -1.08 28.06 9.02
N LYS A 115 -1.02 27.21 7.98
CA LYS A 115 -2.18 26.89 7.15
C LYS A 115 -3.28 26.15 7.92
N ALA A 116 -2.91 25.22 8.81
CA ALA A 116 -3.86 24.51 9.65
C ALA A 116 -4.58 25.46 10.62
N LEU A 117 -3.91 26.47 11.16
CA LEU A 117 -4.56 27.48 12.00
C LEU A 117 -5.42 28.45 11.17
N MET A 118 -4.98 28.80 9.95
CA MET A 118 -5.80 29.58 9.02
C MET A 118 -7.13 28.91 8.65
N PHE A 119 -7.19 27.58 8.62
CA PHE A 119 -8.45 26.84 8.44
C PHE A 119 -9.48 27.22 9.51
N PHE A 120 -9.09 27.31 10.79
CA PHE A 120 -10.02 27.75 11.84
C PHE A 120 -10.49 29.19 11.62
N ASN A 121 -9.62 30.13 11.22
CA ASN A 121 -10.07 31.48 10.86
C ASN A 121 -11.14 31.49 9.77
N ALA A 122 -10.98 30.58 8.78
CA ALA A 122 -11.92 30.42 7.68
C ALA A 122 -13.24 29.75 8.09
N GLN A 123 -13.32 29.13 9.27
CA GLN A 123 -14.54 28.51 9.81
C GLN A 123 -15.28 29.39 10.82
N LYS A 124 -14.75 30.55 11.24
CA LYS A 124 -15.41 31.40 12.24
C LYS A 124 -16.79 31.87 11.75
N SER A 125 -17.80 31.80 12.61
CA SER A 125 -19.15 32.32 12.35
C SER A 125 -19.44 33.53 13.22
N GLY A 126 -20.33 34.43 12.81
CA GLY A 126 -20.69 35.62 13.59
C GLY A 126 -19.95 36.88 13.12
N LYS A 127 -19.77 37.84 14.04
CA LYS A 127 -19.08 39.09 13.74
C LYS A 127 -17.57 38.90 13.76
N LEU A 128 -16.95 38.79 12.59
CA LEU A 128 -15.53 38.50 12.47
C LEU A 128 -14.65 39.64 13.04
N PRO A 129 -13.52 39.31 13.69
CA PRO A 129 -12.52 40.30 14.09
C PRO A 129 -11.94 41.02 12.87
N LYS A 130 -11.59 42.31 13.02
CA LYS A 130 -10.94 43.09 11.95
C LYS A 130 -9.65 42.45 11.40
N HIS A 131 -8.97 41.65 12.22
CA HIS A 131 -7.71 40.99 11.90
C HIS A 131 -7.87 39.47 11.73
N ASN A 132 -8.95 38.99 11.08
CA ASN A 132 -9.16 37.56 10.85
C ASN A 132 -8.20 36.93 9.80
N ASN A 133 -7.47 37.76 9.02
CA ASN A 133 -6.51 37.32 8.01
C ASN A 133 -7.07 36.35 6.93
N VAL A 134 -8.40 36.35 6.73
CA VAL A 134 -9.10 35.62 5.67
C VAL A 134 -10.00 36.62 4.94
N THR A 135 -9.52 37.14 3.80
CA THR A 135 -10.11 38.30 3.12
C THR A 135 -11.45 38.03 2.44
N TRP A 136 -11.77 36.78 2.17
CA TRP A 136 -13.00 36.35 1.50
C TRP A 136 -14.12 35.95 2.46
N ARG A 137 -13.88 36.00 3.78
CA ARG A 137 -14.89 35.76 4.82
C ARG A 137 -15.45 37.07 5.36
N GLY A 138 -16.74 37.10 5.66
CA GLY A 138 -17.45 38.24 6.22
C GLY A 138 -18.27 37.90 7.47
N ASN A 139 -18.98 38.88 8.00
CA ASN A 139 -19.90 38.64 9.12
C ASN A 139 -21.06 37.77 8.66
N SER A 140 -21.39 36.74 9.43
CA SER A 140 -22.40 35.75 9.06
C SER A 140 -23.24 35.32 10.26
N CYS A 141 -24.42 34.75 10.03
CA CYS A 141 -25.27 34.14 11.07
C CYS A 141 -25.53 35.05 12.31
N MET A 142 -25.78 36.35 12.08
CA MET A 142 -25.92 37.37 13.13
C MET A 142 -27.23 37.28 13.94
N ASN A 143 -28.09 36.32 13.61
CA ASN A 143 -29.38 36.07 14.25
C ASN A 143 -29.46 34.74 15.00
N ASP A 144 -28.33 34.03 15.11
CA ASP A 144 -28.26 32.76 15.83
C ASP A 144 -28.72 32.88 17.29
N GLY A 145 -29.62 31.99 17.70
CA GLY A 145 -30.23 31.96 19.03
C GLY A 145 -31.51 32.81 19.17
N LYS A 146 -31.81 33.71 18.23
CA LYS A 146 -32.97 34.61 18.34
C LYS A 146 -34.30 33.99 17.92
N SER A 147 -34.28 32.99 17.03
CA SER A 147 -35.48 32.42 16.40
C SER A 147 -36.24 31.45 17.31
N ASP A 148 -35.57 30.80 18.26
CA ASP A 148 -36.21 29.89 19.19
C ASP A 148 -36.81 30.68 20.37
N SER A 149 -38.12 30.87 20.36
CA SER A 149 -38.83 31.55 21.45
C SER A 149 -38.81 30.77 22.76
N SER A 150 -38.69 29.43 22.70
CA SER A 150 -38.74 28.53 23.86
C SER A 150 -37.41 28.43 24.60
N SER A 151 -36.29 28.67 23.91
CA SER A 151 -34.96 28.68 24.53
C SER A 151 -34.74 29.92 25.39
N VAL A 152 -34.14 29.76 26.58
CA VAL A 152 -33.64 30.88 27.39
C VAL A 152 -32.32 31.46 26.87
N ILE A 153 -31.64 30.73 25.97
CA ILE A 153 -30.37 31.11 25.36
C ILE A 153 -30.68 31.85 24.05
N LYS A 154 -30.46 33.17 24.05
CA LYS A 154 -30.88 34.08 22.94
C LYS A 154 -29.74 34.63 22.09
N ASP A 155 -28.49 34.51 22.51
CA ASP A 155 -27.31 34.90 21.72
C ASP A 155 -26.42 33.68 21.49
N LEU A 156 -26.42 33.17 20.26
CA LEU A 156 -25.53 32.10 19.81
C LEU A 156 -24.68 32.54 18.61
N VAL A 157 -24.47 33.84 18.45
CA VAL A 157 -23.57 34.40 17.44
C VAL A 157 -22.12 34.12 17.85
N GLY A 158 -21.30 33.60 16.94
CA GLY A 158 -19.92 33.21 17.21
C GLY A 158 -19.62 31.74 16.89
N GLY A 159 -18.47 31.26 17.34
CA GLY A 159 -18.07 29.87 17.21
C GLY A 159 -17.61 29.52 15.80
N TYR A 160 -17.58 28.22 15.51
CA TYR A 160 -17.14 27.66 14.23
C TYR A 160 -18.26 26.92 13.52
N TYR A 161 -18.27 26.98 12.20
CA TYR A 161 -18.96 26.01 11.36
C TYR A 161 -18.26 24.66 11.43
N ASP A 162 -19.04 23.58 11.33
CA ASP A 162 -18.52 22.22 11.50
C ASP A 162 -17.65 21.78 10.32
N ALA A 163 -18.17 21.92 9.10
CA ALA A 163 -17.52 21.44 7.89
C ALA A 163 -17.68 22.42 6.72
N GLY A 164 -18.21 21.93 5.59
CA GLY A 164 -18.55 22.76 4.42
C GLY A 164 -19.94 23.38 4.49
N ASP A 165 -20.65 23.15 5.59
CA ASP A 165 -21.99 23.66 5.89
C ASP A 165 -21.90 24.90 6.80
N ALA A 166 -23.03 25.59 7.05
CA ALA A 166 -23.08 26.72 8.00
C ALA A 166 -23.72 26.31 9.35
N ILE A 167 -23.72 25.01 9.66
CA ILE A 167 -24.22 24.46 10.92
C ILE A 167 -23.16 24.49 12.01
N LYS A 168 -23.61 24.73 13.24
CA LYS A 168 -22.78 24.72 14.44
C LYS A 168 -23.07 23.48 15.28
N PHE A 169 -22.40 22.37 14.98
CA PHE A 169 -22.44 21.18 15.84
C PHE A 169 -21.47 21.32 17.02
N ASN A 170 -21.98 21.32 18.25
CA ASN A 170 -21.10 21.58 19.41
C ASN A 170 -20.26 20.37 19.81
N PHE A 171 -20.73 19.15 19.55
CA PHE A 171 -19.95 17.95 19.90
C PHE A 171 -18.60 17.89 19.17
N PRO A 172 -18.54 17.87 17.82
CA PRO A 172 -17.26 17.89 17.09
C PRO A 172 -16.44 19.17 17.35
N LYS A 173 -17.10 20.33 17.48
CA LYS A 173 -16.42 21.59 17.84
C LYS A 173 -15.73 21.51 19.20
N SER A 174 -16.39 20.92 20.21
CA SER A 174 -15.84 20.80 21.55
C SER A 174 -14.60 19.91 21.54
N PHE A 175 -14.67 18.78 20.82
CA PHE A 175 -13.53 17.92 20.57
C PHE A 175 -12.38 18.67 19.88
N ALA A 176 -12.66 19.42 18.80
CA ALA A 176 -11.64 20.19 18.09
C ALA A 176 -10.95 21.23 19.00
N MET A 177 -11.71 21.95 19.84
CA MET A 177 -11.16 22.92 20.79
C MET A 177 -10.36 22.26 21.91
N THR A 178 -10.79 21.08 22.39
CA THR A 178 -10.03 20.28 23.36
C THR A 178 -8.70 19.83 22.76
N MET A 179 -8.69 19.28 21.55
CA MET A 179 -7.46 18.82 20.88
C MET A 179 -6.53 19.98 20.56
N LEU A 180 -7.06 21.13 20.10
CA LEU A 180 -6.25 22.32 19.84
C LEU A 180 -5.62 22.84 21.14
N SER A 181 -6.40 22.90 22.23
CA SER A 181 -5.91 23.30 23.55
C SER A 181 -4.84 22.35 24.10
N TRP A 182 -5.07 21.05 23.98
CA TRP A 182 -4.10 20.03 24.40
C TRP A 182 -2.79 20.18 23.62
N SER A 183 -2.85 20.40 22.30
CA SER A 183 -1.63 20.62 21.51
C SER A 183 -0.81 21.82 22.00
N VAL A 184 -1.46 22.88 22.47
CA VAL A 184 -0.78 24.06 23.02
C VAL A 184 -0.18 23.75 24.39
N ILE A 185 -0.86 22.96 25.22
CA ILE A 185 -0.32 22.50 26.52
C ILE A 185 0.98 21.71 26.31
N GLU A 186 0.98 20.75 25.38
CA GLU A 186 2.15 19.89 25.10
C GLU A 186 3.28 20.64 24.38
N TYR A 187 2.94 21.49 23.41
CA TYR A 187 3.90 22.02 22.45
C TYR A 187 3.99 23.55 22.44
N SER A 188 3.63 24.21 23.54
CA SER A 188 3.63 25.69 23.69
C SER A 188 4.92 26.34 23.15
N ALA A 189 6.09 25.81 23.52
CA ALA A 189 7.38 26.34 23.06
C ALA A 189 7.60 26.21 21.54
N LYS A 190 6.98 25.21 20.88
CA LYS A 190 7.04 25.04 19.42
C LYS A 190 6.11 26.02 18.71
N TYR A 191 4.92 26.27 19.26
CA TYR A 191 4.04 27.33 18.78
C TYR A 191 4.70 28.71 18.90
N GLU A 192 5.38 28.98 20.02
CA GLU A 192 6.14 30.22 20.21
C GLU A 192 7.27 30.36 19.18
N ALA A 193 8.08 29.30 19.00
CA ALA A 193 9.15 29.30 18.01
C ALA A 193 8.65 29.45 16.56
N ALA A 194 7.42 29.01 16.27
CA ALA A 194 6.76 29.19 14.98
C ALA A 194 6.08 30.57 14.83
N GLY A 195 5.99 31.37 15.89
CA GLY A 195 5.28 32.66 15.89
C GLY A 195 3.74 32.52 15.92
N GLU A 196 3.22 31.34 16.25
CA GLU A 196 1.80 30.99 16.15
C GLU A 196 1.10 30.89 17.52
N LEU A 197 1.82 31.08 18.64
CA LEU A 197 1.25 30.87 19.98
C LEU A 197 0.05 31.79 20.28
N ASN A 198 0.14 33.07 19.91
CA ASN A 198 -0.97 34.00 20.13
C ASN A 198 -2.16 33.69 19.20
N HIS A 199 -1.85 33.35 17.94
CA HIS A 199 -2.88 33.00 16.96
C HIS A 199 -3.69 31.76 17.39
N VAL A 200 -3.03 30.68 17.81
CA VAL A 200 -3.74 29.49 18.30
C VAL A 200 -4.55 29.76 19.58
N LYS A 201 -4.05 30.61 20.48
CA LYS A 201 -4.80 31.04 21.67
C LYS A 201 -6.05 31.84 21.31
N ASP A 202 -5.97 32.73 20.32
CA ASP A 202 -7.13 33.49 19.84
C ASP A 202 -8.18 32.57 19.19
N LEU A 203 -7.74 31.53 18.48
CA LEU A 203 -8.64 30.52 17.91
C LEU A 203 -9.34 29.70 19.00
N ILE A 204 -8.61 29.25 20.01
CA ILE A 204 -9.18 28.54 21.17
C ILE A 204 -10.19 29.45 21.88
N LYS A 205 -9.79 30.70 22.16
CA LYS A 205 -10.64 31.69 22.81
C LYS A 205 -11.93 31.93 22.04
N TRP A 206 -11.87 32.05 20.71
CA TRP A 206 -13.07 32.22 19.88
C TRP A 206 -14.07 31.06 20.04
N GLY A 207 -13.57 29.82 20.10
CA GLY A 207 -14.39 28.64 20.31
C GLY A 207 -14.96 28.57 21.74
N THR A 208 -14.15 28.85 22.75
CA THR A 208 -14.57 28.77 24.15
C THR A 208 -15.49 29.91 24.57
N ASP A 209 -15.28 31.13 24.05
CA ASP A 209 -16.20 32.26 24.22
C ASP A 209 -17.60 31.89 23.70
N TYR A 210 -17.68 31.17 22.58
CA TYR A 210 -18.96 30.67 22.08
C TYR A 210 -19.59 29.62 23.00
N PHE A 211 -18.81 28.67 23.55
CA PHE A 211 -19.37 27.70 24.51
C PHE A 211 -19.93 28.35 25.77
N LEU A 212 -19.33 29.43 26.25
CA LEU A 212 -19.89 30.18 27.38
C LEU A 212 -21.26 30.80 27.08
N LYS A 213 -21.61 30.98 25.80
CA LYS A 213 -22.95 31.42 25.38
C LYS A 213 -23.96 30.27 25.30
N THR A 214 -23.52 29.02 25.21
CA THR A 214 -24.43 27.88 24.99
C THR A 214 -25.14 27.44 26.25
N PHE A 215 -24.87 28.06 27.39
CA PHE A 215 -25.54 27.81 28.67
C PHE A 215 -25.46 29.07 29.53
N ASN A 216 -26.14 29.08 30.68
CA ASN A 216 -25.96 30.16 31.64
C ASN A 216 -24.62 30.01 32.36
N SER A 217 -23.56 30.61 31.82
CA SER A 217 -22.19 30.52 32.38
C SER A 217 -22.00 31.22 33.72
N SER A 218 -23.00 31.96 34.19
CA SER A 218 -22.99 32.65 35.49
C SER A 218 -23.83 31.94 36.55
N ALA A 219 -24.51 30.84 36.20
CA ALA A 219 -25.30 30.07 37.16
C ALA A 219 -24.46 29.02 37.88
N ASP A 220 -24.83 28.72 39.14
CA ASP A 220 -24.21 27.67 39.95
C ASP A 220 -24.49 26.25 39.42
N THR A 221 -25.55 26.09 38.62
CA THR A 221 -25.94 24.81 38.02
C THR A 221 -26.31 24.99 36.55
N ILE A 222 -25.95 24.00 35.74
CA ILE A 222 -26.24 23.98 34.30
C ILE A 222 -27.43 23.04 34.08
N GLY A 223 -28.62 23.62 33.91
CA GLY A 223 -29.84 22.86 33.61
C GLY A 223 -30.14 22.68 32.12
N SER A 224 -29.50 23.47 31.25
CA SER A 224 -29.69 23.42 29.80
C SER A 224 -28.43 23.85 29.06
N ILE A 225 -28.19 23.23 27.91
CA ILE A 225 -27.09 23.55 27.00
C ILE A 225 -27.65 23.54 25.58
N ALA A 226 -27.42 24.61 24.82
CA ALA A 226 -27.62 24.61 23.37
C ALA A 226 -26.54 23.72 22.74
N ALA A 227 -26.93 22.59 22.14
CA ALA A 227 -26.00 21.66 21.52
C ALA A 227 -25.75 21.93 20.02
N GLN A 228 -26.63 22.68 19.38
CA GLN A 228 -26.61 22.92 17.94
C GLN A 228 -27.26 24.24 17.57
N VAL A 229 -26.77 24.87 16.50
CA VAL A 229 -27.46 25.95 15.79
C VAL A 229 -27.45 25.64 14.30
N GLY A 230 -28.61 25.77 13.66
CA GLY A 230 -28.83 25.33 12.29
C GLY A 230 -29.46 23.94 12.20
N VAL A 231 -29.98 23.61 11.04
CA VAL A 231 -30.63 22.33 10.73
C VAL A 231 -30.00 21.78 9.46
N GLY A 232 -29.61 20.51 9.49
CA GLY A 232 -29.06 19.77 8.35
C GLY A 232 -29.85 18.48 8.14
N ASP A 233 -31.15 18.63 7.92
CA ASP A 233 -32.02 17.48 7.67
C ASP A 233 -31.90 17.06 6.20
N THR A 234 -31.66 15.77 5.97
CA THR A 234 -31.50 15.17 4.64
C THR A 234 -32.69 14.28 4.24
N SER A 235 -33.74 14.24 5.06
CA SER A 235 -34.90 13.36 4.88
C SER A 235 -35.80 13.69 3.70
N GLY A 236 -35.59 14.83 3.02
CA GLY A 236 -36.40 15.25 1.87
C GLY A 236 -37.64 16.08 2.25
N GLY A 237 -37.68 16.61 3.48
CA GLY A 237 -38.79 17.44 3.96
C GLY A 237 -38.99 18.74 3.17
N PRO A 238 -40.19 19.36 3.27
CA PRO A 238 -40.52 20.56 2.50
C PRO A 238 -39.82 21.83 3.02
N THR A 239 -39.19 21.78 4.18
CA THR A 239 -38.55 22.93 4.82
C THR A 239 -37.08 23.01 4.36
N PRO A 240 -36.70 24.04 3.59
CA PRO A 240 -35.30 24.27 3.25
C PRO A 240 -34.47 24.43 4.52
N ASN A 241 -33.28 23.84 4.52
CA ASN A 241 -32.32 23.94 5.60
C ASN A 241 -30.92 24.05 5.01
N ASP A 242 -29.91 24.09 5.87
CA ASP A 242 -28.53 24.39 5.49
C ASP A 242 -28.02 23.45 4.37
N HIS A 243 -28.31 22.15 4.48
CA HIS A 243 -27.83 21.15 3.51
C HIS A 243 -28.56 21.19 2.16
N TYR A 244 -29.67 21.93 2.05
CA TYR A 244 -30.36 22.15 0.78
C TYR A 244 -29.89 23.41 0.04
N CYS A 245 -29.16 24.30 0.71
CA CYS A 245 -28.75 25.57 0.13
C CYS A 245 -27.23 25.64 -0.05
N TRP A 246 -26.77 25.78 -1.29
CA TRP A 246 -25.35 25.99 -1.57
C TRP A 246 -25.03 27.48 -1.69
N MET A 247 -24.70 28.10 -0.56
CA MET A 247 -24.46 29.53 -0.49
C MET A 247 -23.30 29.86 0.46
N ARG A 248 -22.85 31.11 0.41
CA ARG A 248 -21.91 31.60 1.41
C ARG A 248 -22.65 31.83 2.72
N PRO A 249 -22.01 31.63 3.88
CA PRO A 249 -22.64 31.91 5.17
C PRO A 249 -22.98 33.40 5.38
N GLU A 250 -22.39 34.30 4.60
CA GLU A 250 -22.64 35.74 4.66
C GLU A 250 -23.91 36.21 3.93
N ASP A 251 -24.47 35.39 3.04
CA ASP A 251 -25.67 35.71 2.24
C ASP A 251 -26.97 35.35 3.00
#